data_AF-A0A644YIW8-F1
#
_entry.id   AF-A0A644YIW8-F1
#
_cell.length_a   1.000
_cell.length_b   1.000
_cell.length_c   1.000
_cell.angle_alpha   90.00
_cell.angle_beta   90.00
_cell.angle_gamma   90.00
#
_symmetry.space_group_name_H-M   'P 1'
#
loop_
_entity.id
_entity.type
_entity.pdbx_description
1 polymer ?
#
loop_
_entity_poly.entity_id
_entity_poly.type
_entity_poly.pdbx_seq_one_letter_code
_entity_poly.pdbx_strand_id
1 'polypeptide(L)'
;MPLIIFGGVYGGIFTATEAGAVSVAYGLLAGWVIYPVFFKQYPEISILKTAKKSGVSSLTIGILVCTAMVVARGISLGGVSAKLTAILMSISTSKHVFLIAVNVLLIICGMFLETNAGILLFAPMLIPVAQAYGVDPLHFGAIMLVNLEIGLLTPPFAACLFVGCKLTRTTIDEVMKSMLPFYACCLPVLIATTYWPDFSLWLPRLLSGG
;
A
#
# COMPACT_ATOMS: atom_id res chain seq x y z
N MET A 1 -8.01 8.81 16.56
CA MET A 1 -7.32 8.70 15.25
C MET A 1 -8.14 7.91 14.23
N PRO A 2 -8.51 6.63 14.44
CA PRO A 2 -9.16 5.84 13.36
C PRO A 2 -10.45 6.45 12.84
N LEU A 3 -11.30 6.96 13.74
CA LEU A 3 -12.55 7.64 13.38
C LEU A 3 -12.34 8.92 12.56
N ILE A 4 -11.25 9.67 12.81
CA ILE A 4 -10.93 10.90 12.07
C ILE A 4 -10.50 10.54 10.65
N ILE A 5 -9.66 9.51 10.51
CA ILE A 5 -9.14 9.05 9.22
C ILE A 5 -10.26 8.43 8.39
N PHE A 6 -10.89 7.37 8.89
CA PHE A 6 -11.93 6.67 8.13
C PHE A 6 -13.19 7.52 7.97
N GLY A 7 -13.63 8.22 9.02
CA GLY A 7 -14.79 9.11 8.93
C GLY A 7 -14.56 10.31 8.02
N GLY A 8 -13.36 10.89 8.02
CA GLY A 8 -13.01 12.01 7.15
C GLY A 8 -12.89 11.62 5.67
N VAL A 9 -12.26 10.47 5.40
CA VAL A 9 -12.07 9.96 4.03
C VAL A 9 -13.39 9.43 3.45
N TYR A 10 -14.09 8.54 4.16
CA TYR A 10 -15.37 8.00 3.65
C TYR A 10 -16.51 9.01 3.66
N GLY A 11 -16.45 10.01 4.56
CA GLY A 11 -17.38 11.13 4.58
C GLY A 11 -17.12 12.20 3.53
N GLY A 12 -16.06 12.07 2.72
CA GLY A 12 -15.70 13.02 1.66
C GLY A 12 -15.24 14.39 2.15
N ILE A 13 -14.91 14.52 3.44
CA ILE A 13 -14.48 15.78 4.04
C ILE A 13 -13.01 16.07 3.69
N PHE A 14 -12.16 15.02 3.69
CA PHE A 14 -10.73 15.13 3.45
C PHE A 14 -10.22 13.95 2.61
N THR A 15 -9.20 14.19 1.80
CA THR A 15 -8.41 13.15 1.11
C THR A 15 -7.50 12.39 2.08
N ALA A 16 -6.95 11.24 1.67
CA ALA A 16 -6.07 10.43 2.54
C ALA A 16 -4.85 11.22 3.08
N THR A 17 -4.26 12.07 2.24
CA THR A 17 -3.15 12.96 2.62
C THR A 17 -3.58 14.03 3.63
N GLU A 18 -4.75 14.62 3.45
CA GLU A 18 -5.30 15.63 4.37
C GLU A 18 -5.72 14.99 5.71
N ALA A 19 -6.33 13.81 5.67
CA ALA A 19 -6.67 13.03 6.86
C ALA A 19 -5.41 12.73 7.71
N GLY A 20 -4.26 12.50 7.07
CA GLY A 20 -2.97 12.40 7.74
C GLY A 20 -2.57 13.70 8.45
N ALA A 21 -2.69 14.86 7.78
CA ALA A 21 -2.39 16.16 8.38
C ALA A 21 -3.29 16.48 9.58
N VAL A 22 -4.60 16.24 9.45
CA VAL A 22 -5.58 16.41 10.54
C VAL A 22 -5.27 15.46 11.70
N SER A 23 -4.84 14.23 11.42
CA SER A 23 -4.41 13.27 12.45
C SER A 23 -3.18 13.77 13.20
N VAL A 24 -2.19 14.36 12.51
CA VAL A 24 -1.02 14.97 13.18
C VAL A 24 -1.46 16.11 14.10
N ALA A 25 -2.34 17.00 13.62
CA ALA A 25 -2.86 18.11 14.42
C ALA A 25 -3.61 17.62 15.66
N TYR A 26 -4.50 16.64 15.52
CA TYR A 26 -5.19 16.01 16.65
C TYR A 26 -4.21 15.34 17.62
N GLY A 27 -3.14 14.72 17.12
CA GLY A 27 -2.14 14.03 17.95
C GLY A 27 -1.34 15.01 18.80
N LEU A 28 -0.98 16.16 18.22
CA LEU A 28 -0.36 17.29 18.91
C LEU A 28 -1.27 17.84 20.01
N LEU A 29 -2.54 18.12 19.67
CA LEU A 29 -3.52 18.61 20.64
C LEU A 29 -3.76 17.60 21.78
N ALA A 30 -3.90 16.33 21.45
CA ALA A 30 -4.12 15.28 22.43
C ALA A 30 -2.93 15.15 23.37
N GLY A 31 -1.71 15.02 22.82
CA GLY A 31 -0.49 14.80 23.59
C GLY A 31 -0.07 16.00 24.43
N TRP A 32 -0.39 17.22 24.00
CA TRP A 32 0.08 18.44 24.68
C TRP A 32 -0.98 19.09 25.58
N VAL A 33 -2.25 19.04 25.19
CA VAL A 33 -3.34 19.70 25.92
C VAL A 33 -4.20 18.67 26.62
N ILE A 34 -4.76 17.70 25.89
CA ILE A 34 -5.81 16.83 26.44
C ILE A 34 -5.25 15.93 27.56
N TYR A 35 -4.19 15.16 27.31
CA TYR A 35 -3.63 14.26 28.31
C TYR A 35 -2.99 14.98 29.50
N PRO A 36 -2.17 16.03 29.30
CA PRO A 36 -1.57 16.75 30.42
C PRO A 36 -2.56 17.56 31.27
N VAL A 37 -3.54 18.24 30.65
CA VAL A 37 -4.44 19.16 31.36
C VAL A 37 -5.65 18.44 31.95
N PHE A 38 -6.33 17.60 31.18
CA PHE A 38 -7.58 16.96 31.61
C PHE A 38 -7.36 15.64 32.33
N PHE A 39 -6.41 14.83 31.84
CA PHE A 39 -6.11 13.52 32.44
C PHE A 39 -4.96 13.57 33.45
N LYS A 40 -4.26 14.71 33.57
CA LYS A 40 -3.06 14.90 34.41
C LYS A 40 -1.99 13.83 34.15
N GLN A 41 -1.96 13.28 32.94
CA GLN A 41 -1.02 12.25 32.52
C GLN A 41 0.11 12.89 31.72
N TYR A 42 1.34 12.50 32.05
CA TYR A 42 2.56 12.96 31.39
C TYR A 42 2.74 14.50 31.29
N PRO A 43 2.58 15.26 32.39
CA PRO A 43 2.69 16.72 32.37
C PRO A 43 4.08 17.24 31.99
N GLU A 44 5.12 16.40 32.09
CA GLU A 44 6.52 16.76 31.79
C GLU A 44 6.96 16.44 30.34
N ILE A 45 6.05 16.09 29.44
CA ILE A 45 6.42 15.82 28.04
C ILE A 45 6.92 17.11 27.38
N SER A 46 8.23 17.19 27.17
CA SER A 46 8.84 18.23 26.35
C SER A 46 8.60 17.97 24.86
N ILE A 47 7.90 18.89 24.20
CA ILE A 47 7.60 18.81 22.76
C ILE A 47 8.88 18.71 21.93
N LEU A 48 9.94 19.42 22.32
CA LEU A 48 11.24 19.41 21.66
C LEU A 48 11.91 18.03 21.74
N LYS A 49 11.82 17.37 22.91
CA LYS A 49 12.39 16.03 23.12
C LYS A 49 11.63 14.98 22.31
N THR A 50 10.31 15.06 22.29
CA THR A 50 9.45 14.16 21.49
C THR A 50 9.64 14.40 20.00
N ALA A 51 9.64 15.66 19.55
CA ALA A 51 9.88 16.03 18.16
C ALA A 51 11.26 15.58 17.68
N LYS A 52 12.31 15.72 18.50
CA LYS A 52 13.65 15.20 18.19
C LYS A 52 13.65 13.68 18.04
N LYS A 53 13.01 12.95 18.96
CA LYS A 53 12.92 11.48 18.90
C LYS A 53 12.14 11.00 17.67
N SER A 54 11.00 11.64 17.39
CA SER A 54 10.18 11.34 16.20
C SER A 54 10.93 11.71 14.92
N GLY A 55 11.60 12.86 14.87
CA GLY A 55 12.37 13.31 13.71
C GLY A 55 13.50 12.34 13.33
N VAL A 56 14.24 11.81 14.32
CA VAL A 56 15.27 10.78 14.07
C VAL A 56 14.65 9.49 13.51
N SER A 57 13.49 9.08 14.03
CA SER A 57 12.77 7.90 13.53
C SER A 57 12.28 8.11 12.10
N SER A 58 11.64 9.25 11.83
CA SER A 58 11.13 9.62 10.51
C SER A 58 12.24 9.78 9.48
N LEU A 59 13.40 10.33 9.85
CA LEU A 59 14.54 10.44 8.96
C LEU A 59 15.09 9.06 8.57
N THR A 60 15.21 8.14 9.55
CA THR A 60 15.68 6.78 9.28
C THR A 60 14.72 6.05 8.33
N ILE A 61 13.41 6.19 8.57
CA ILE A 61 12.36 5.66 7.68
C ILE A 61 12.43 6.30 6.30
N GLY A 62 12.61 7.62 6.23
CA GLY A 62 12.72 8.37 4.98
C GLY A 62 13.90 7.90 4.12
N ILE A 63 15.08 7.69 4.71
CA ILE A 63 16.26 7.18 4.00
C ILE A 63 15.99 5.80 3.39
N LEU A 64 15.35 4.91 4.16
CA LEU A 64 14.98 3.58 3.69
C LEU A 64 14.04 3.67 2.48
N VAL A 65 12.99 4.48 2.58
CA VAL A 65 12.02 4.69 1.50
C VAL A 65 12.69 5.32 0.26
N CYS A 66 13.52 6.36 0.43
CA CYS A 66 14.26 6.97 -0.67
C CYS A 66 15.15 5.96 -1.40
N THR A 67 15.84 5.09 -0.66
CA THR A 67 16.71 4.07 -1.25
C THR A 67 15.89 3.05 -2.05
N ALA A 68 14.75 2.60 -1.51
CA ALA A 68 13.82 1.73 -2.23
C ALA A 68 13.31 2.39 -3.53
N MET A 69 12.97 3.69 -3.48
CA MET A 69 12.51 4.44 -4.65
C MET A 69 13.58 4.56 -5.75
N VAL A 70 14.86 4.71 -5.38
CA VAL A 70 15.96 4.76 -6.37
C VAL A 70 16.09 3.41 -7.10
N VAL A 71 16.01 2.29 -6.37
CA VAL A 71 16.04 0.94 -6.96
C VAL A 71 14.82 0.73 -7.87
N ALA A 72 13.62 1.10 -7.40
CA ALA A 72 12.39 1.02 -8.18
C ALA A 72 12.47 1.80 -9.51
N ARG A 73 13.04 3.01 -9.46
CA ARG A 73 13.25 3.85 -10.64
C ARG A 73 14.30 3.25 -11.58
N GLY A 74 15.36 2.63 -11.06
CA GLY A 74 16.35 1.92 -11.87
C GLY A 74 15.75 0.76 -12.65
N ILE A 75 14.92 -0.07 -12.01
CA ILE A 75 14.19 -1.17 -12.66
C ILE A 75 13.26 -0.64 -13.77
N SER A 76 12.58 0.46 -13.47
CA SER A 76 11.67 1.12 -14.41
C SER A 76 12.41 1.67 -15.65
N LEU A 77 13.51 2.39 -15.44
CA LEU A 77 14.33 2.97 -16.51
C LEU A 77 15.06 1.91 -17.34
N GLY A 78 15.38 0.75 -16.75
CA GLY A 78 16.00 -0.38 -17.45
C GLY A 78 15.08 -1.11 -18.45
N GLY A 79 13.82 -0.68 -18.59
CA GLY A 79 12.85 -1.29 -19.51
C GLY A 79 12.40 -2.70 -19.08
N VAL A 80 12.67 -3.09 -17.84
CA VAL A 80 12.35 -4.43 -17.31
C VAL A 80 10.85 -4.69 -17.36
N SER A 81 10.05 -3.71 -16.96
CA SER A 81 8.60 -3.82 -16.93
C SER A 81 7.97 -4.00 -18.31
N ALA A 82 8.55 -3.39 -19.34
CA ALA A 82 8.09 -3.57 -20.73
C ALA A 82 8.38 -4.98 -21.24
N LYS A 83 9.57 -5.52 -20.95
CA LYS A 83 9.93 -6.91 -21.28
C LYS A 83 9.06 -7.92 -20.54
N LEU A 84 8.82 -7.72 -19.25
CA LEU A 84 7.95 -8.58 -18.45
C LEU A 84 6.53 -8.62 -18.98
N THR A 85 5.98 -7.47 -19.39
CA THR A 85 4.65 -7.40 -20.01
C THR A 85 4.61 -8.14 -21.35
N ALA A 86 5.65 -8.03 -22.18
CA ALA A 86 5.72 -8.77 -23.44
C ALA A 86 5.76 -10.29 -23.23
N ILE A 87 6.52 -10.78 -22.23
CA ILE A 87 6.54 -12.19 -21.84
C ILE A 87 5.17 -12.62 -21.34
N LEU A 88 4.51 -11.80 -20.51
CA LEU A 88 3.19 -12.10 -20.01
C LEU A 88 2.17 -12.26 -21.14
N MET A 89 2.24 -11.38 -22.16
CA MET A 89 1.36 -11.49 -23.32
C MET A 89 1.66 -12.72 -24.18
N SER A 90 2.92 -13.18 -24.27
CA SER A 90 3.25 -14.36 -25.08
C SER A 90 2.76 -15.68 -24.48
N ILE A 91 2.62 -15.75 -23.15
CA ILE A 91 2.13 -16.95 -22.45
C ILE A 91 0.62 -16.93 -22.19
N SER A 92 -0.02 -15.76 -22.34
CA SER A 92 -1.45 -15.59 -22.05
C SER A 92 -2.30 -16.13 -23.20
N THR A 93 -2.78 -17.37 -23.06
CA THR A 93 -3.67 -18.01 -24.05
C THR A 93 -5.15 -17.88 -23.70
N SER A 94 -5.48 -17.54 -22.45
CA SER A 94 -6.84 -17.39 -21.96
C SER A 94 -6.92 -16.35 -20.83
N LYS A 95 -8.12 -15.83 -20.57
CA LYS A 95 -8.40 -14.88 -19.48
C LYS A 95 -7.86 -15.34 -18.12
N HIS A 96 -8.04 -16.62 -17.79
CA HIS A 96 -7.60 -17.16 -16.50
C HIS A 96 -6.08 -17.22 -16.38
N VAL A 97 -5.39 -17.64 -17.46
CA VAL A 97 -3.92 -17.66 -17.52
C VAL A 97 -3.36 -16.25 -17.40
N PHE A 98 -3.95 -15.28 -18.11
CA PHE A 98 -3.59 -13.87 -18.02
C PHE A 98 -3.70 -13.35 -16.58
N LEU A 99 -4.83 -13.59 -15.90
CA LEU A 99 -5.04 -13.11 -14.53
C LEU A 99 -4.05 -13.71 -13.52
N ILE A 100 -3.74 -15.01 -13.64
CA ILE A 100 -2.74 -15.66 -12.79
C ILE A 100 -1.36 -15.04 -13.05
N ALA A 101 -0.97 -14.91 -14.32
CA ALA A 101 0.32 -14.36 -14.69
C ALA A 101 0.46 -12.91 -14.23
N VAL A 102 -0.59 -12.09 -14.34
CA VAL A 102 -0.63 -10.72 -13.84
C VAL A 102 -0.47 -10.67 -12.34
N ASN A 103 -1.19 -11.50 -11.58
CA ASN A 103 -1.08 -11.52 -10.12
C ASN A 103 0.35 -11.82 -9.68
N VAL A 104 0.95 -12.88 -10.24
CA VAL A 104 2.34 -13.26 -9.95
C VAL A 104 3.30 -12.14 -10.33
N LEU A 105 3.16 -11.57 -11.52
CA LEU A 105 3.98 -10.46 -11.99
C LEU A 105 3.88 -9.25 -11.04
N LEU A 106 2.67 -8.83 -10.69
CA LEU A 106 2.44 -7.64 -9.89
C LEU A 106 2.87 -7.81 -8.43
N ILE A 107 2.75 -9.02 -7.85
CA ILE A 107 3.32 -9.31 -6.52
C ILE A 107 4.84 -9.21 -6.57
N ILE A 108 5.48 -9.86 -7.55
CA ILE A 108 6.94 -9.83 -7.70
C ILE A 108 7.41 -8.40 -7.92
N CYS A 109 6.74 -7.63 -8.77
CA CYS A 109 7.10 -6.23 -9.00
C CYS A 109 6.80 -5.35 -7.79
N GLY A 110 5.70 -5.57 -7.08
CA GLY A 110 5.32 -4.86 -5.85
C GLY A 110 6.32 -5.08 -4.72
N MET A 111 7.06 -6.19 -4.71
CA MET A 111 8.17 -6.38 -3.77
C MET A 111 9.29 -5.35 -3.95
N PHE A 112 9.42 -4.70 -5.11
CA PHE A 112 10.48 -3.72 -5.40
C PHE A 112 9.95 -2.31 -5.65
N LEU A 113 8.73 -2.20 -6.16
CA LEU A 113 8.12 -0.95 -6.56
C LEU A 113 7.16 -0.46 -5.49
N GLU A 114 7.18 0.84 -5.23
CA GLU A 114 6.12 1.50 -4.47
C GLU A 114 4.81 1.48 -5.28
N THR A 115 3.67 1.37 -4.59
CA THR A 115 2.35 1.13 -5.21
C THR A 115 2.00 2.17 -6.28
N ASN A 116 2.16 3.47 -5.99
CA ASN A 116 1.84 4.52 -6.96
C ASN A 116 2.74 4.46 -8.19
N ALA A 117 4.05 4.25 -8.00
CA ALA A 117 4.99 4.07 -9.11
C ALA A 117 4.64 2.83 -9.95
N GLY A 118 4.29 1.72 -9.29
CA GLY A 118 3.86 0.48 -9.94
C GLY A 118 2.59 0.67 -10.79
N ILE A 119 1.57 1.34 -10.25
CA ILE A 119 0.33 1.63 -11.00
C ILE A 119 0.63 2.51 -12.21
N LEU A 120 1.33 3.64 -12.04
CA LEU A 120 1.65 4.55 -13.14
C LEU A 120 2.42 3.88 -14.27
N LEU A 121 3.25 2.90 -13.93
CA LEU A 121 4.03 2.14 -14.89
C LEU A 121 3.20 1.07 -15.61
N PHE A 122 2.52 0.21 -14.84
CA PHE A 122 1.89 -1.00 -15.39
C PHE A 122 0.49 -0.74 -15.93
N ALA A 123 -0.25 0.22 -15.39
CA ALA A 123 -1.62 0.54 -15.81
C ALA A 123 -1.73 0.82 -17.32
N PRO A 124 -0.94 1.73 -17.93
CA PRO A 124 -1.04 2.01 -19.37
C PRO A 124 -0.72 0.79 -20.24
N MET A 125 0.04 -0.17 -19.72
CA MET A 125 0.46 -1.36 -20.46
C MET A 125 -0.54 -2.51 -20.30
N LEU A 126 -1.05 -2.73 -19.09
CA LEU A 126 -1.85 -3.91 -18.75
C LEU A 126 -3.36 -3.68 -18.86
N ILE A 127 -3.86 -2.45 -18.65
CA ILE A 127 -5.29 -2.14 -18.78
C ILE A 127 -5.82 -2.48 -20.18
N PRO A 128 -5.19 -2.06 -21.29
CA PRO A 128 -5.69 -2.38 -22.64
C PRO A 128 -5.75 -3.89 -22.89
N VAL A 129 -4.78 -4.64 -22.36
CA VAL A 129 -4.72 -6.10 -22.48
C VAL A 129 -5.82 -6.75 -21.64
N ALA A 130 -6.02 -6.28 -20.41
CA ALA A 130 -7.08 -6.76 -19.53
C ALA A 130 -8.47 -6.53 -20.15
N GLN A 131 -8.68 -5.36 -20.78
CA GLN A 131 -9.91 -5.06 -21.52
C GLN A 131 -10.11 -6.00 -22.71
N ALA A 132 -9.06 -6.35 -23.45
CA ALA A 132 -9.14 -7.33 -24.54
C ALA A 132 -9.57 -8.72 -24.06
N TYR A 133 -9.25 -9.08 -22.81
CA TYR A 133 -9.73 -10.29 -22.12
C TYR A 133 -11.10 -10.13 -21.44
N GLY A 134 -11.79 -9.00 -21.64
CA GLY A 134 -13.10 -8.72 -21.05
C GLY A 134 -13.05 -8.55 -19.54
N VAL A 135 -11.97 -7.95 -19.01
CA VAL A 135 -11.86 -7.50 -17.62
C VAL A 135 -12.21 -6.01 -17.58
N ASP A 136 -13.09 -5.65 -16.64
CA ASP A 136 -13.45 -4.25 -16.41
C ASP A 136 -12.22 -3.45 -15.90
N PRO A 137 -11.96 -2.23 -16.41
CA PRO A 137 -10.78 -1.44 -15.99
C PRO A 137 -10.75 -1.09 -14.50
N LEU A 138 -11.91 -0.84 -13.89
CA LEU A 138 -12.00 -0.53 -12.46
C LEU A 138 -11.73 -1.78 -11.63
N HIS A 139 -12.27 -2.93 -12.06
CA HIS A 139 -11.96 -4.22 -11.47
C HIS A 139 -10.46 -4.54 -11.58
N PHE A 140 -9.88 -4.32 -12.75
CA PHE A 140 -8.45 -4.50 -12.96
C PHE A 140 -7.61 -3.55 -12.10
N GLY A 141 -8.05 -2.30 -11.92
CA GLY A 141 -7.42 -1.37 -10.98
C GLY A 141 -7.41 -1.89 -9.54
N ALA A 142 -8.52 -2.51 -9.08
CA ALA A 142 -8.57 -3.15 -7.77
C ALA A 142 -7.60 -4.36 -7.68
N ILE A 143 -7.53 -5.19 -8.72
CA ILE A 143 -6.55 -6.29 -8.81
C ILE A 143 -5.14 -5.74 -8.71
N MET A 144 -4.81 -4.70 -9.46
CA MET A 144 -3.48 -4.09 -9.43
C MET A 144 -3.11 -3.58 -8.04
N LEU A 145 -4.03 -2.87 -7.40
CA LEU A 145 -3.82 -2.29 -6.08
C LEU A 145 -3.58 -3.38 -5.03
N VAL A 146 -4.42 -4.42 -4.99
CA VAL A 146 -4.25 -5.53 -4.03
C VAL A 146 -2.93 -6.27 -4.24
N ASN A 147 -2.53 -6.56 -5.48
CA ASN A 147 -1.26 -7.27 -5.73
C ASN A 147 -0.04 -6.43 -5.36
N LEU A 148 -0.05 -5.14 -5.71
CA LEU A 148 1.07 -4.25 -5.41
C LEU A 148 1.21 -4.02 -3.90
N GLU A 149 0.12 -3.87 -3.17
CA GLU A 149 0.14 -3.75 -1.69
C GLU A 149 0.61 -5.05 -1.01
N ILE A 150 0.17 -6.22 -1.49
CA ILE A 150 0.71 -7.51 -1.01
C ILE A 150 2.21 -7.58 -1.29
N GLY A 151 2.64 -7.18 -2.49
CA GLY A 151 4.05 -7.11 -2.85
C GLY A 151 4.85 -6.20 -1.92
N LEU A 152 4.34 -5.00 -1.63
CA LEU A 152 5.00 -3.99 -0.79
C LEU A 152 5.22 -4.45 0.66
N LEU A 153 4.36 -5.37 1.13
CA LEU A 153 4.51 -6.05 2.41
C LEU A 153 5.53 -7.19 2.34
N THR A 154 5.69 -7.83 1.18
CA THR A 154 6.47 -9.08 1.03
C THR A 154 7.97 -8.81 0.81
N PRO A 155 8.89 -9.58 1.45
CA PRO A 155 10.33 -9.50 1.15
C PRO A 155 10.62 -9.77 -0.35
N PRO A 156 11.68 -9.19 -0.97
CA PRO A 156 12.93 -8.72 -0.36
C PRO A 156 13.02 -7.26 0.14
N PHE A 157 12.30 -6.28 -0.41
CA PHE A 157 12.40 -4.88 0.05
C PHE A 157 11.34 -4.48 1.07
N ALA A 158 10.20 -5.19 1.15
CA ALA A 158 9.19 -5.12 2.22
C ALA A 158 9.13 -3.78 2.98
N ALA A 159 8.99 -2.65 2.27
CA ALA A 159 9.30 -1.34 2.82
C ALA A 159 8.46 -1.04 4.07
N CYS A 160 7.19 -1.43 4.04
CA CYS A 160 6.26 -1.32 5.16
C CYS A 160 6.71 -2.14 6.38
N LEU A 161 7.25 -3.35 6.19
CA LEU A 161 7.74 -4.16 7.30
C LEU A 161 8.99 -3.59 7.94
N PHE A 162 9.94 -3.08 7.16
CA PHE A 162 11.13 -2.44 7.70
C PHE A 162 10.81 -1.16 8.48
N VAL A 163 9.81 -0.39 8.02
CA VAL A 163 9.27 0.74 8.78
C VAL A 163 8.66 0.27 10.09
N GLY A 164 7.85 -0.79 10.05
CA GLY A 164 7.29 -1.44 11.24
C GLY A 164 8.36 -1.87 12.25
N CYS A 165 9.35 -2.64 11.79
CA CYS A 165 10.51 -3.09 12.60
C CYS A 165 11.22 -1.91 13.25
N LYS A 166 11.35 -0.78 12.55
CA LYS A 166 12.02 0.40 13.09
C LYS A 166 11.23 1.06 14.21
N LEU A 167 9.90 1.12 14.08
CA LEU A 167 8.99 1.69 15.09
C LEU A 167 8.92 0.80 16.35
N THR A 168 8.82 -0.51 16.16
CA THR A 168 8.71 -1.50 17.25
C THR A 168 10.05 -1.91 17.84
N ARG A 169 11.16 -1.60 17.15
CA ARG A 169 12.53 -2.03 17.49
C ARG A 169 12.70 -3.56 17.51
N THR A 170 11.93 -4.25 16.68
CA THR A 170 12.01 -5.71 16.49
C THR A 170 12.81 -6.05 15.24
N THR A 171 13.25 -7.30 15.13
CA THR A 171 13.92 -7.80 13.93
C THR A 171 12.92 -8.13 12.81
N ILE A 172 13.40 -8.18 11.57
CA ILE A 172 12.55 -8.55 10.42
C ILE A 172 12.00 -9.96 10.57
N ASP A 173 12.77 -10.89 11.16
CA ASP A 173 12.35 -12.27 11.37
C ASP A 173 11.18 -12.39 12.36
N GLU A 174 11.20 -11.60 13.43
CA GLU A 174 10.11 -11.52 14.41
C GLU A 174 8.82 -10.98 13.80
N VAL A 175 8.95 -9.91 13.00
CA VAL A 175 7.81 -9.30 12.31
C VAL A 175 7.27 -10.23 11.23
N MET A 176 8.13 -10.88 10.46
CA MET A 176 7.74 -11.83 9.42
C MET A 176 6.92 -12.99 9.98
N LYS A 177 7.34 -13.58 11.11
CA LYS A 177 6.59 -14.64 11.79
C LYS A 177 5.21 -14.15 12.24
N SER A 178 5.13 -12.91 12.73
CA SER A 178 3.87 -12.29 13.13
C SER A 178 2.96 -11.93 11.95
N MET A 179 3.54 -11.71 10.77
CA MET A 179 2.83 -11.38 9.53
C MET A 179 2.30 -12.60 8.77
N LEU A 180 2.81 -13.81 9.02
CA LEU A 180 2.31 -15.05 8.40
C LEU A 180 0.77 -15.21 8.41
N PRO A 181 0.05 -15.01 9.53
CA PRO A 181 -1.42 -15.09 9.51
C PRO A 181 -2.05 -14.02 8.60
N PHE A 182 -1.44 -12.84 8.48
CA PHE A 182 -1.93 -11.78 7.59
C PHE A 182 -1.72 -12.16 6.12
N TYR A 183 -0.56 -12.73 5.76
CA TYR A 183 -0.34 -13.26 4.41
C TYR A 183 -1.34 -14.38 4.06
N ALA A 184 -1.65 -15.24 5.02
CA ALA A 184 -2.67 -16.27 4.84
C ALA A 184 -4.06 -15.67 4.57
N CYS A 185 -4.39 -14.53 5.17
CA CYS A 185 -5.63 -13.79 4.88
C CYS A 185 -5.59 -13.02 3.55
N CYS A 186 -4.42 -12.53 3.13
CA CYS A 186 -4.28 -11.82 1.86
C CYS A 186 -4.56 -12.71 0.65
N LEU A 187 -4.25 -14.01 0.72
CA LEU A 187 -4.42 -14.93 -0.40
C LEU A 187 -5.91 -15.15 -0.79
N PRO A 188 -6.83 -15.46 0.14
CA PRO A 188 -8.27 -15.49 -0.15
C PRO A 188 -8.80 -14.16 -0.68
N VAL A 189 -8.35 -13.03 -0.12
CA VAL A 189 -8.76 -11.69 -0.58
C VAL A 189 -8.28 -11.45 -2.01
N LEU A 190 -7.06 -11.84 -2.35
CA LEU A 190 -6.52 -11.75 -3.69
C LEU A 190 -7.31 -12.60 -4.68
N ILE A 191 -7.63 -13.84 -4.32
CA ILE A 191 -8.42 -14.76 -5.16
C ILE A 191 -9.83 -14.18 -5.37
N ALA A 192 -10.50 -13.74 -4.31
CA ALA A 192 -11.81 -13.10 -4.39
C ALA A 192 -11.76 -11.85 -5.28
N THR A 193 -10.80 -10.96 -5.04
CA THR A 193 -10.60 -9.75 -5.85
C THR A 193 -10.33 -10.09 -7.30
N THR A 194 -9.62 -11.16 -7.63
CA THR A 194 -9.26 -11.52 -9.00
C THR A 194 -10.42 -12.14 -9.78
N TYR A 195 -11.11 -13.10 -9.17
CA TYR A 195 -12.07 -13.95 -9.87
C TYR A 195 -13.53 -13.58 -9.61
N TRP A 196 -13.81 -12.74 -8.62
CA TRP A 196 -15.16 -12.28 -8.30
C TRP A 196 -15.26 -10.76 -8.50
N PRO A 197 -15.59 -10.28 -9.72
CA PRO A 197 -15.64 -8.85 -10.03
C PRO A 197 -16.55 -8.05 -9.09
N ASP A 198 -17.71 -8.61 -8.71
CA ASP A 198 -18.65 -7.92 -7.82
C ASP A 198 -18.09 -7.70 -6.40
N PHE A 199 -17.11 -8.50 -5.95
CA PHE A 199 -16.43 -8.25 -4.67
C PHE A 199 -15.76 -6.87 -4.66
N SER A 200 -15.17 -6.48 -5.79
CA SER A 200 -14.49 -5.19 -5.96
C SER A 200 -15.41 -4.09 -6.47
N LEU A 201 -16.41 -4.44 -7.28
CA LEU A 201 -17.26 -3.49 -8.00
C LEU A 201 -18.60 -3.18 -7.31
N TRP A 202 -19.04 -3.96 -6.32
CA TRP A 202 -20.34 -3.78 -5.68
C TRP A 202 -20.51 -2.39 -5.06
N LEU A 203 -19.55 -1.98 -4.22
CA LEU A 203 -19.61 -0.67 -3.56
C LEU A 203 -19.48 0.49 -4.54
N PRO A 204 -18.52 0.47 -5.51
CA PRO A 204 -18.49 1.48 -6.57
C PRO A 204 -19.81 1.60 -7.33
N ARG A 205 -20.42 0.49 -7.75
CA ARG A 205 -21.71 0.51 -8.49
C ARG A 205 -22.85 1.11 -7.66
N LEU A 206 -22.88 0.82 -6.36
CA LEU A 206 -23.88 1.37 -5.44
C LEU A 206 -23.73 2.88 -5.27
N LEU A 207 -22.50 3.39 -5.20
CA LEU A 207 -22.21 4.81 -4.98
C LEU A 207 -22.24 5.64 -6.27
N SER A 208 -21.85 5.07 -7.41
CA SER A 208 -21.90 5.77 -8.71
C SER A 208 -23.30 5.81 -9.33
N GLY A 209 -24.32 5.26 -8.64
CA GLY A 209 -25.71 5.31 -9.08
C GLY A 209 -25.94 4.56 -10.38
N GLY A 210 -25.44 3.32 -10.45
CA GLY A 210 -25.63 2.44 -11.62
C GLY A 210 -27.10 2.27 -12.02
#